data_AF-A0A3D2I3W8-F1
#
_entry.id   AF-A0A3D2I3W8-F1
#
_cell.length_a   1.000
_cell.length_b   1.000
_cell.length_c   1.000
_cell.angle_alpha   90.00
_cell.angle_beta   90.00
_cell.angle_gamma   90.00
#
_symmetry.space_group_name_H-M   'P 1'
#
loop_
_entity.id
_entity.type
_entity.pdbx_description
1 polymer ?
#
loop_
_entity_poly.entity_id
_entity_poly.type
_entity_poly.pdbx_seq_one_letter_code
_entity_poly.pdbx_strand_id
1 'polypeptide(L)'
;MTNSYRFFQNKECEYFPCHKVENEEEFNCLFCYCPLYRENKCIGNPIYFLNAKGQKMKDCSQCEVIHRPEAYDKVMQQLQRQDEMISLNIGNLREVIWERMAQIASWEQMDKRTHRQHKGMAVSSIGEILERNKYLYRVSILLQPFSGQCVKDGYFSFGNDKMQCQVLSRIDRRQVETGYLYAFHAPEYEVEESKALLTQYYWEIFQIACLDVVREWLREYLQRKHSVYEKRFCSPAFGAGFYGMELSASEKMLQLMDAEKIGVSWDGGKMKPQMSVAGVYLISRKDILSDCRDCANCIGQQTGCVFCCNNPKK
;
A
#
# COMPACT_ATOMS: atom_id res chain seq x y z
N MET A 1 -12.05 7.00 -37.66
CA MET A 1 -12.13 5.65 -37.05
C MET A 1 -13.55 5.09 -37.18
N THR A 2 -13.73 3.76 -37.10
CA THR A 2 -15.06 3.11 -37.11
C THR A 2 -15.61 2.99 -35.70
N ASN A 3 -16.92 3.18 -35.54
CA ASN A 3 -17.60 3.01 -34.26
C ASN A 3 -17.39 1.60 -33.69
N SER A 4 -17.15 1.52 -32.38
CA SER A 4 -16.86 0.31 -31.62
C SER A 4 -17.20 0.51 -30.14
N TYR A 5 -17.00 -0.53 -29.32
CA TYR A 5 -17.16 -0.44 -27.87
C TYR A 5 -16.15 0.51 -27.19
N ARG A 6 -15.04 0.87 -27.88
CA ARG A 6 -13.98 1.75 -27.37
C ARG A 6 -14.03 3.16 -27.96
N PHE A 7 -14.73 3.33 -29.08
CA PHE A 7 -14.73 4.55 -29.86
C PHE A 7 -16.09 4.78 -30.48
N PHE A 8 -16.66 5.95 -30.28
CA PHE A 8 -17.93 6.32 -30.89
C PHE A 8 -17.90 7.79 -31.33
N GLN A 9 -18.42 8.08 -32.52
CA GLN A 9 -18.58 9.45 -33.00
C GLN A 9 -20.04 9.74 -33.35
N ASN A 10 -20.62 10.71 -32.66
CA ASN A 10 -21.95 11.23 -32.97
C ASN A 10 -21.84 12.52 -33.79
N LYS A 11 -21.51 12.39 -35.08
CA LYS A 11 -21.39 13.54 -36.00
C LYS A 11 -22.73 14.26 -36.26
N GLU A 12 -23.85 13.63 -35.91
CA GLU A 12 -25.20 14.20 -36.03
C GLU A 12 -25.60 15.05 -34.81
N CYS A 13 -24.81 15.03 -33.73
CA CYS A 13 -25.05 15.87 -32.57
C CYS A 13 -24.88 17.35 -32.94
N GLU A 14 -25.85 18.20 -32.56
CA GLU A 14 -25.79 19.65 -32.78
C GLU A 14 -24.57 20.31 -32.10
N TYR A 15 -24.03 19.64 -31.08
CA TYR A 15 -22.86 20.10 -30.34
C TYR A 15 -21.56 19.50 -30.88
N PHE A 16 -21.54 18.67 -31.93
CA PHE A 16 -20.29 18.04 -32.38
C PHE A 16 -19.38 19.01 -33.16
N PRO A 17 -18.06 19.07 -32.85
CA PRO A 17 -17.43 18.51 -31.65
C PRO A 17 -17.73 19.36 -30.41
N CYS A 18 -18.08 18.71 -29.28
CA CYS A 18 -18.52 19.43 -28.07
C CYS A 18 -17.41 20.30 -27.47
N HIS A 19 -16.17 20.02 -27.83
CA HIS A 19 -14.98 20.78 -27.50
C HIS A 19 -14.23 21.11 -28.78
N LYS A 20 -13.56 22.26 -28.80
CA LYS A 20 -12.74 22.65 -29.93
C LYS A 20 -11.46 21.81 -29.93
N VAL A 21 -11.33 20.91 -30.90
CA VAL A 21 -10.18 20.00 -31.03
C VAL A 21 -9.44 20.22 -32.35
N GLU A 22 -8.16 19.83 -32.40
CA GLU A 22 -7.34 19.93 -33.62
C GLU A 22 -7.73 18.89 -34.68
N ASN A 23 -8.16 17.69 -34.26
CA ASN A 23 -8.55 16.60 -35.15
C ASN A 23 -9.90 15.99 -34.76
N GLU A 24 -10.94 16.32 -35.52
CA GLU A 24 -12.30 15.79 -35.32
C GLU A 24 -12.40 14.29 -35.62
N GLU A 25 -11.52 13.70 -36.44
CA GLU A 25 -11.58 12.26 -36.77
C GLU A 25 -11.20 11.35 -35.61
N GLU A 26 -10.48 11.90 -34.63
CA GLU A 26 -10.06 11.23 -33.40
C GLU A 26 -10.97 11.54 -32.21
N PHE A 27 -11.94 12.45 -32.38
CA PHE A 27 -12.82 12.89 -31.31
C PHE A 27 -13.78 11.77 -30.88
N ASN A 28 -13.67 11.28 -29.65
CA ASN A 28 -14.48 10.19 -29.12
C ASN A 28 -15.65 10.71 -28.28
N CYS A 29 -16.88 10.51 -28.74
CA CYS A 29 -18.12 10.86 -28.05
C CYS A 29 -18.54 9.86 -26.96
N LEU A 30 -17.86 8.71 -26.83
CA LEU A 30 -18.27 7.65 -25.91
C LEU A 30 -18.45 8.12 -24.46
N PHE A 31 -17.63 9.07 -24.02
CA PHE A 31 -17.71 9.65 -22.67
C PHE A 31 -18.11 11.12 -22.68
N CYS A 32 -18.92 11.58 -23.66
CA CYS A 32 -19.43 12.97 -23.67
C CYS A 32 -19.97 13.42 -22.31
N TYR A 33 -20.61 12.51 -21.56
CA TYR A 33 -20.72 12.64 -20.12
C TYR A 33 -19.56 11.92 -19.42
N CYS A 34 -18.67 12.69 -18.79
CA CYS A 34 -17.48 12.13 -18.18
C CYS A 34 -17.83 11.25 -16.95
N PRO A 35 -17.57 9.94 -16.98
CA PRO A 35 -17.86 9.06 -15.84
C PRO A 35 -16.96 9.39 -14.63
N LEU A 36 -15.85 10.11 -14.85
CA LEU A 36 -14.91 10.53 -13.81
C LEU A 36 -15.26 11.89 -13.20
N TYR A 37 -16.45 12.45 -13.45
CA TYR A 37 -16.83 13.77 -12.94
C TYR A 37 -16.70 13.86 -11.41
N ARG A 38 -17.14 12.81 -10.68
CA ARG A 38 -17.06 12.76 -9.21
C ARG A 38 -15.72 12.26 -8.67
N GLU A 39 -14.80 11.83 -9.53
CA GLU A 39 -13.50 11.35 -9.10
C GLU A 39 -12.62 12.50 -8.60
N ASN A 40 -12.14 12.34 -7.37
CA ASN A 40 -11.19 13.26 -6.73
C ASN A 40 -9.84 13.24 -7.45
N LYS A 41 -9.36 12.05 -7.83
CA LYS A 41 -8.12 11.86 -8.63
C LYS A 41 -8.47 11.72 -10.11
N CYS A 42 -8.98 12.81 -10.69
CA CYS A 42 -9.34 12.85 -12.11
C CYS A 42 -8.10 12.76 -13.00
N ILE A 43 -8.10 11.86 -14.00
CA ILE A 43 -7.02 11.77 -15.02
C ILE A 43 -7.17 12.83 -16.12
N GLY A 44 -8.30 13.55 -16.14
CA GLY A 44 -8.53 14.69 -17.02
C GLY A 44 -7.93 15.99 -16.48
N ASN A 45 -8.19 17.08 -17.18
CA ASN A 45 -7.73 18.43 -16.84
C ASN A 45 -8.89 19.36 -16.49
N PRO A 46 -9.65 19.11 -15.40
CA PRO A 46 -10.75 19.97 -15.00
C PRO A 46 -10.22 21.29 -14.41
N ILE A 47 -10.98 22.36 -14.61
CA ILE A 47 -10.81 23.62 -13.89
C ILE A 47 -11.63 23.52 -12.60
N TYR A 48 -11.15 24.10 -11.51
CA TYR A 48 -11.89 24.17 -10.26
C TYR A 48 -12.23 25.61 -9.91
N PHE A 49 -13.45 25.84 -9.48
CA PHE A 49 -13.93 27.15 -9.04
C PHE A 49 -14.75 27.01 -7.75
N LEU A 50 -14.97 28.13 -7.06
CA LEU A 50 -15.87 28.18 -5.91
C LEU A 50 -17.23 28.67 -6.38
N ASN A 51 -18.30 27.94 -6.04
CA ASN A 51 -19.65 28.46 -6.26
C ASN A 51 -19.99 29.57 -5.25
N ALA A 52 -21.15 30.19 -5.39
CA ALA A 52 -21.61 31.27 -4.50
C ALA A 52 -21.71 30.87 -3.02
N LYS A 53 -21.74 29.55 -2.71
CA LYS A 53 -21.73 29.00 -1.35
C LYS A 53 -20.31 28.65 -0.85
N GLY A 54 -19.27 28.99 -1.60
CA GLY A 54 -17.88 28.67 -1.29
C GLY A 54 -17.50 27.20 -1.47
N GLN A 55 -18.33 26.40 -2.16
CA GLN A 55 -18.03 24.99 -2.40
C GLN A 55 -17.18 24.84 -3.65
N LYS A 56 -16.12 24.02 -3.57
CA LYS A 56 -15.26 23.68 -4.71
C LYS A 56 -16.05 22.83 -5.70
N MET A 57 -16.30 23.40 -6.87
CA MET A 57 -16.95 22.74 -8.00
C MET A 57 -15.93 22.45 -9.10
N LYS A 58 -16.18 21.36 -9.82
CA LYS A 58 -15.35 20.87 -10.92
C LYS A 58 -16.01 21.29 -12.24
N ASP A 59 -15.27 22.00 -13.07
CA ASP A 59 -15.65 22.35 -14.44
C ASP A 59 -14.83 21.52 -15.42
N CYS A 60 -15.51 20.67 -16.18
CA CYS A 60 -14.88 19.82 -17.20
C CYS A 60 -15.05 20.36 -18.63
N SER A 61 -15.64 21.55 -18.83
CA SER A 61 -15.98 22.11 -20.14
C SER A 61 -14.78 22.42 -21.05
N GLN A 62 -13.56 22.35 -20.51
CA GLN A 62 -12.30 22.54 -21.26
C GLN A 62 -11.47 21.24 -21.28
N CYS A 63 -12.06 20.10 -20.88
CA CYS A 63 -11.33 18.85 -20.75
C CYS A 63 -11.53 17.94 -21.97
N GLU A 64 -10.47 17.77 -22.75
CA GLU A 64 -10.48 16.91 -23.94
C GLU A 64 -10.02 15.47 -23.69
N VAL A 65 -9.50 15.17 -22.50
CA VAL A 65 -8.83 13.89 -22.21
C VAL A 65 -9.74 12.69 -22.47
N ILE A 66 -11.01 12.79 -22.11
CA ILE A 66 -12.01 11.74 -22.32
C ILE A 66 -12.44 11.57 -23.79
N HIS A 67 -12.09 12.53 -24.65
CA HIS A 67 -12.41 12.54 -26.07
C HIS A 67 -11.29 11.98 -26.94
N ARG A 68 -10.18 11.53 -26.35
CA ARG A 68 -9.09 10.92 -27.12
C ARG A 68 -9.38 9.45 -27.41
N PRO A 69 -8.88 8.88 -28.52
CA PRO A 69 -9.08 7.47 -28.85
C PRO A 69 -8.60 6.51 -27.76
N GLU A 70 -7.50 6.83 -27.07
CA GLU A 70 -6.93 6.02 -26.00
C GLU A 70 -7.64 6.17 -24.64
N ALA A 71 -8.63 7.05 -24.52
CA ALA A 71 -9.28 7.36 -23.25
C ALA A 71 -10.03 6.16 -22.66
N TYR A 72 -10.57 5.26 -23.49
CA TYR A 72 -11.35 4.11 -23.05
C TYR A 72 -10.62 3.27 -22.01
N ASP A 73 -9.41 2.80 -22.32
CA ASP A 73 -8.68 1.92 -21.40
C ASP A 73 -8.35 2.64 -20.10
N LYS A 74 -7.94 3.92 -20.18
CA LYS A 74 -7.60 4.72 -19.01
C LYS A 74 -8.81 4.99 -18.11
N VAL A 75 -9.97 5.28 -18.71
CA VAL A 75 -11.24 5.49 -17.99
C VAL A 75 -11.68 4.19 -17.32
N MET A 76 -11.65 3.07 -18.05
CA MET A 76 -12.03 1.77 -17.50
C MET A 76 -11.10 1.36 -16.34
N GLN A 77 -9.79 1.54 -16.50
CA GLN A 77 -8.81 1.31 -15.44
C GLN A 77 -9.10 2.16 -14.20
N GLN A 78 -9.43 3.45 -14.39
CA GLN A 78 -9.75 4.35 -13.29
C GLN A 78 -11.05 3.95 -12.56
N LEU A 79 -12.08 3.53 -13.30
CA LEU A 79 -13.37 3.11 -12.72
C LEU A 79 -13.30 1.76 -12.00
N GLN A 80 -12.42 0.87 -12.45
CA GLN A 80 -12.20 -0.44 -11.81
C GLN A 80 -11.30 -0.35 -10.58
N ARG A 81 -10.73 0.82 -10.33
CA ARG A 81 -9.74 1.06 -9.28
C ARG A 81 -10.37 0.92 -7.89
N GLN A 82 -10.03 -0.15 -7.19
CA GLN A 82 -10.42 -0.35 -5.79
C GLN A 82 -9.26 -0.09 -4.82
N ASP A 83 -8.05 0.19 -5.34
CA ASP A 83 -6.91 0.49 -4.50
C ASP A 83 -7.03 1.85 -3.80
N GLU A 84 -6.64 1.85 -2.53
CA GLU A 84 -6.60 3.01 -1.66
C GLU A 84 -5.12 3.39 -1.44
N MET A 85 -4.84 4.70 -1.50
CA MET A 85 -3.52 5.23 -1.18
C MET A 85 -3.63 6.08 0.08
N ILE A 86 -3.02 5.62 1.17
CA ILE A 86 -2.98 6.32 2.45
C ILE A 86 -1.67 7.09 2.53
N SER A 87 -1.76 8.39 2.81
CA SER A 87 -0.59 9.21 3.12
C SER A 87 -0.50 9.40 4.63
N LEU A 88 0.48 8.75 5.25
CA LEU A 88 0.68 8.77 6.70
C LEU A 88 1.79 9.74 7.08
N ASN A 89 1.50 10.65 8.00
CA ASN A 89 2.54 11.48 8.63
C ASN A 89 3.19 10.73 9.80
N ILE A 90 4.39 10.19 9.60
CA ILE A 90 5.13 9.43 10.62
C ILE A 90 5.65 10.29 11.76
N GLY A 91 5.65 11.62 11.63
CA GLY A 91 5.94 12.53 12.73
C GLY A 91 4.96 12.38 13.89
N ASN A 92 3.72 11.97 13.61
CA ASN A 92 2.71 11.65 14.62
C ASN A 92 3.01 10.33 15.37
N LEU A 93 3.93 9.52 14.85
CA LEU A 93 4.33 8.22 15.41
C LEU A 93 5.75 8.25 15.99
N ARG A 94 6.35 9.43 16.13
CA ARG A 94 7.77 9.59 16.47
C ARG A 94 8.19 8.83 17.73
N GLU A 95 7.40 8.90 18.81
CA GLU A 95 7.77 8.28 20.09
C GLU A 95 7.78 6.75 19.97
N VAL A 96 6.78 6.18 19.28
CA VAL A 96 6.68 4.74 19.05
C VAL A 96 7.82 4.26 18.14
N ILE A 97 8.18 5.06 17.13
CA ILE A 97 9.35 4.77 16.28
C ILE A 97 10.63 4.78 17.13
N TRP A 98 10.82 5.77 18.01
CA TRP A 98 12.00 5.82 18.89
C TRP A 98 12.09 4.65 19.85
N GLU A 99 10.98 4.24 20.45
CA GLU A 99 10.91 3.04 21.29
C GLU A 99 11.29 1.79 20.49
N ARG A 100 10.77 1.67 19.26
CA ARG A 100 11.10 0.55 18.39
C ARG A 100 12.58 0.52 17.98
N MET A 101 13.17 1.68 17.71
CA MET A 101 14.61 1.79 17.44
C MET A 101 15.45 1.34 18.64
N ALA A 102 15.07 1.74 19.85
CA ALA A 102 15.77 1.34 21.08
C ALA A 102 15.75 -0.18 21.28
N GLN A 103 14.63 -0.83 20.94
CA GLN A 103 14.52 -2.30 20.95
C GLN A 103 15.43 -2.96 19.91
N ILE A 104 15.40 -2.49 18.66
CA ILE A 104 16.21 -3.05 17.55
C ILE A 104 17.69 -2.95 17.87
N ALA A 105 18.13 -1.79 18.35
CA ALA A 105 19.54 -1.54 18.66
C ALA A 105 19.94 -2.00 20.07
N SER A 106 19.05 -2.69 20.80
CA SER A 106 19.27 -3.19 22.16
C SER A 106 19.78 -2.13 23.14
N TRP A 107 19.36 -0.88 22.97
CA TRP A 107 19.78 0.23 23.84
C TRP A 107 19.35 0.05 25.30
N GLU A 108 18.29 -0.73 25.53
CA GLU A 108 17.80 -1.07 26.86
C GLU A 108 18.78 -1.94 27.67
N GLN A 109 19.68 -2.65 27.00
CA GLN A 109 20.71 -3.46 27.64
C GLN A 109 21.96 -2.64 28.00
N MET A 110 22.03 -1.38 27.56
CA MET A 110 23.15 -0.48 27.84
C MET A 110 23.00 0.17 29.22
N ASP A 111 24.13 0.60 29.80
CA ASP A 111 24.08 1.45 30.98
C ASP A 111 23.38 2.79 30.67
N LYS A 112 22.84 3.43 31.72
CA LYS A 112 22.02 4.65 31.57
C LYS A 112 22.74 5.80 30.86
N ARG A 113 24.07 5.91 30.98
CA ARG A 113 24.83 6.99 30.36
C ARG A 113 24.98 6.73 28.86
N THR A 114 25.40 5.52 28.51
CA THR A 114 25.57 5.09 27.12
C THR A 114 24.25 5.11 26.36
N HIS A 115 23.16 4.63 26.96
CA HIS A 115 21.82 4.72 26.38
C HIS A 115 21.43 6.18 26.06
N ARG A 116 21.61 7.12 27.01
CA ARG A 116 21.30 8.55 26.77
C ARG A 116 22.13 9.14 25.63
N GLN A 117 23.40 8.77 25.53
CA GLN A 117 24.28 9.24 24.47
C GLN A 117 23.82 8.74 23.10
N HIS A 118 23.57 7.44 22.94
CA HIS A 118 23.08 6.87 21.69
C HIS A 118 21.73 7.47 21.28
N LYS A 119 20.79 7.58 22.23
CA LYS A 119 19.49 8.20 21.98
C LYS A 119 19.63 9.66 21.56
N GLY A 120 20.44 10.45 22.25
CA GLY A 120 20.66 11.87 21.93
C GLY A 120 21.28 12.06 20.54
N MET A 121 22.25 11.23 20.18
CA MET A 121 22.87 11.27 18.85
C MET A 121 21.89 10.87 17.76
N ALA A 122 21.17 9.75 17.92
CA ALA A 122 20.19 9.29 16.94
C ALA A 122 19.09 10.33 16.71
N VAL A 123 18.53 10.89 17.79
CA VAL A 123 17.49 11.92 17.71
C VAL A 123 18.00 13.19 17.04
N SER A 124 19.21 13.65 17.34
CA SER A 124 19.79 14.83 16.68
C SER A 124 20.01 14.57 15.19
N SER A 125 20.69 13.47 14.84
CA SER A 125 21.05 13.18 13.46
C SER A 125 19.84 12.94 12.56
N ILE A 126 18.88 12.13 13.02
CA ILE A 126 17.65 11.87 12.26
C ILE A 126 16.73 13.09 12.28
N GLY A 127 16.61 13.75 13.44
CA GLY A 127 15.82 14.97 13.57
C GLY A 127 16.28 16.04 12.60
N GLU A 128 17.58 16.30 12.48
CA GLU A 128 18.13 17.24 11.51
C GLU A 128 17.80 16.86 10.05
N ILE A 129 17.87 15.57 9.70
CA ILE A 129 17.52 15.08 8.36
C ILE A 129 16.03 15.35 8.09
N LEU A 130 15.14 14.95 8.99
CA LEU A 130 13.69 15.11 8.83
C LEU A 130 13.24 16.57 8.85
N GLU A 131 13.87 17.42 9.68
CA GLU A 131 13.57 18.84 9.75
C GLU A 131 13.98 19.59 8.48
N ARG A 132 15.13 19.26 7.90
CA ARG A 132 15.56 19.81 6.60
C ARG A 132 14.73 19.28 5.45
N ASN A 133 14.24 18.04 5.55
CA ASN A 133 13.54 17.33 4.48
C ASN A 133 12.12 16.95 4.94
N LYS A 134 11.25 17.95 5.10
CA LYS A 134 9.88 17.75 5.64
C LYS A 134 9.03 16.74 4.88
N TYR A 135 9.34 16.46 3.61
CA TYR A 135 8.65 15.44 2.83
C TYR A 135 8.90 14.02 3.35
N LEU A 136 10.02 13.76 4.04
CA LEU A 136 10.36 12.46 4.64
C LEU A 136 9.42 12.07 5.79
N TYR A 137 8.66 13.02 6.34
CA TYR A 137 7.61 12.70 7.30
C TYR A 137 6.40 12.00 6.66
N ARG A 138 6.30 11.92 5.33
CA ARG A 138 5.18 11.27 4.65
C ARG A 138 5.57 9.89 4.12
N VAL A 139 4.84 8.87 4.56
CA VAL A 139 4.90 7.52 3.99
C VAL A 139 3.62 7.28 3.18
N SER A 140 3.79 6.85 1.93
CA SER A 140 2.69 6.49 1.04
C SER A 140 2.45 4.98 1.10
N ILE A 141 1.25 4.58 1.51
CA ILE A 141 0.84 3.19 1.68
C ILE A 141 -0.18 2.87 0.59
N LEU A 142 0.11 1.85 -0.21
CA LEU A 142 -0.83 1.29 -1.18
C LEU A 142 -1.57 0.13 -0.55
N LEU A 143 -2.90 0.14 -0.67
CA LEU A 143 -3.79 -0.91 -0.21
C LEU A 143 -4.66 -1.40 -1.36
N GLN A 144 -4.73 -2.70 -1.57
CA GLN A 144 -5.64 -3.30 -2.53
C GLN A 144 -6.56 -4.28 -1.80
N PRO A 145 -7.86 -3.95 -1.63
CA PRO A 145 -8.81 -4.89 -1.06
C PRO A 145 -9.02 -6.08 -1.99
N PHE A 146 -9.30 -7.24 -1.42
CA PHE A 146 -9.69 -8.44 -2.15
C PHE A 146 -10.73 -9.25 -1.36
N SER A 147 -11.54 -10.02 -2.09
CA SER A 147 -12.59 -10.85 -1.48
C SER A 147 -12.02 -11.95 -0.60
N GLY A 148 -12.65 -12.25 0.54
CA GLY A 148 -12.30 -13.41 1.38
C GLY A 148 -12.29 -14.75 0.60
N GLN A 149 -12.99 -14.82 -0.54
CA GLN A 149 -12.96 -15.97 -1.44
C GLN A 149 -11.57 -16.26 -2.05
N CYS A 150 -10.66 -15.29 -2.06
CA CYS A 150 -9.27 -15.47 -2.48
C CYS A 150 -8.45 -16.27 -1.47
N VAL A 151 -8.93 -16.45 -0.23
CA VAL A 151 -8.24 -17.22 0.81
C VAL A 151 -8.59 -18.70 0.66
N LYS A 152 -7.64 -19.51 0.21
CA LYS A 152 -7.79 -20.95 -0.01
C LYS A 152 -7.02 -21.75 1.02
N ASP A 153 -7.12 -23.07 0.92
CA ASP A 153 -6.41 -24.00 1.79
C ASP A 153 -4.91 -23.97 1.46
N GLY A 154 -4.13 -23.27 2.29
CA GLY A 154 -2.67 -23.16 2.19
C GLY A 154 -2.15 -22.13 1.18
N TYR A 155 -3.01 -21.37 0.51
CA TYR A 155 -2.59 -20.36 -0.47
C TYR A 155 -3.63 -19.25 -0.67
N PHE A 156 -3.18 -18.11 -1.19
CA PHE A 156 -4.03 -17.07 -1.77
C PHE A 156 -4.15 -17.26 -3.28
N SER A 157 -5.35 -17.01 -3.83
CA SER A 157 -5.66 -17.15 -5.25
C SER A 157 -6.11 -15.81 -5.84
N PHE A 158 -5.37 -15.29 -6.80
CA PHE A 158 -5.65 -14.03 -7.51
C PHE A 158 -5.64 -14.30 -9.01
N GLY A 159 -6.81 -14.54 -9.60
CA GLY A 159 -6.89 -15.01 -10.99
C GLY A 159 -6.12 -16.31 -11.18
N ASN A 160 -5.11 -16.30 -12.06
CA ASN A 160 -4.23 -17.44 -12.31
C ASN A 160 -3.07 -17.56 -11.31
N ASP A 161 -2.81 -16.51 -10.52
CA ASP A 161 -1.73 -16.49 -9.56
C ASP A 161 -2.11 -17.21 -8.26
N LYS A 162 -1.19 -18.08 -7.83
CA LYS A 162 -1.24 -18.74 -6.52
C LYS A 162 -0.03 -18.30 -5.71
N MET A 163 -0.28 -17.83 -4.50
CA MET A 163 0.74 -17.48 -3.52
C MET A 163 0.61 -18.38 -2.30
N GLN A 164 1.59 -19.26 -2.10
CA GLN A 164 1.61 -20.18 -0.97
C GLN A 164 1.64 -19.42 0.35
N CYS A 165 0.85 -19.86 1.32
CA CYS A 165 0.77 -19.32 2.67
C CYS A 165 0.19 -20.43 3.57
N GLN A 166 1.06 -21.29 4.09
CA GLN A 166 0.67 -22.54 4.73
C GLN A 166 -0.14 -22.34 6.01
N VAL A 167 0.01 -21.20 6.69
CA VAL A 167 -0.84 -20.86 7.84
C VAL A 167 -2.34 -20.87 7.49
N LEU A 168 -2.71 -20.59 6.24
CA LEU A 168 -4.11 -20.56 5.81
C LEU A 168 -4.79 -21.93 5.89
N SER A 169 -4.03 -23.02 5.91
CA SER A 169 -4.56 -24.37 6.15
C SER A 169 -4.95 -24.61 7.61
N ARG A 170 -4.52 -23.74 8.53
CA ARG A 170 -4.73 -23.86 9.98
C ARG A 170 -5.76 -22.90 10.55
N ILE A 171 -6.35 -22.03 9.73
CA ILE A 171 -7.35 -21.04 10.17
C ILE A 171 -8.75 -21.42 9.72
N ASP A 172 -9.79 -21.01 10.46
CA ASP A 172 -11.17 -21.07 9.98
C ASP A 172 -11.42 -19.97 8.94
N ARG A 173 -11.16 -20.28 7.67
CA ARG A 173 -11.32 -19.36 6.53
C ARG A 173 -12.73 -18.81 6.38
N ARG A 174 -13.77 -19.49 6.90
CA ARG A 174 -15.16 -19.01 6.85
C ARG A 174 -15.37 -17.73 7.67
N GLN A 175 -14.46 -17.42 8.59
CA GLN A 175 -14.49 -16.19 9.37
C GLN A 175 -13.93 -14.98 8.61
N VAL A 176 -13.21 -15.20 7.50
CA VAL A 176 -12.59 -14.13 6.71
C VAL A 176 -13.62 -13.47 5.82
N GLU A 177 -13.82 -12.17 6.00
CA GLU A 177 -14.77 -11.37 5.21
C GLU A 177 -14.09 -10.72 4.01
N THR A 178 -12.90 -10.17 4.23
CA THR A 178 -12.11 -9.48 3.20
C THR A 178 -10.62 -9.55 3.55
N GLY A 179 -9.76 -9.26 2.59
CA GLY A 179 -8.34 -9.07 2.82
C GLY A 179 -7.80 -7.84 2.10
N TYR A 180 -6.57 -7.48 2.44
CA TYR A 180 -5.85 -6.36 1.84
C TYR A 180 -4.45 -6.80 1.48
N LEU A 181 -4.07 -6.67 0.21
CA LEU A 181 -2.66 -6.56 -0.12
C LEU A 181 -2.21 -5.15 0.30
N TYR A 182 -1.00 -5.04 0.84
CA TYR A 182 -0.40 -3.76 1.17
C TYR A 182 1.05 -3.68 0.69
N ALA A 183 1.49 -2.47 0.33
CA ALA A 183 2.89 -2.18 0.06
C ALA A 183 3.22 -0.74 0.50
N PHE A 184 4.44 -0.53 1.01
CA PHE A 184 5.02 0.79 1.27
C PHE A 184 6.53 0.68 1.49
N HIS A 185 7.22 1.82 1.47
CA HIS A 185 8.63 1.92 1.81
C HIS A 185 8.87 2.95 2.92
N ALA A 186 9.94 2.77 3.69
CA ALA A 186 10.41 3.76 4.64
C ALA A 186 10.94 5.00 3.90
N PRO A 187 11.03 6.17 4.57
CA PRO A 187 11.59 7.37 3.96
C PRO A 187 12.97 7.08 3.36
N GLU A 188 13.17 7.47 2.10
CA GLU A 188 14.42 7.28 1.37
C GLU A 188 15.24 8.56 1.45
N TYR A 189 16.46 8.43 1.95
CA TYR A 189 17.43 9.53 2.04
C TYR A 189 18.82 8.95 1.94
N GLU A 190 19.62 9.49 1.03
CA GLU A 190 21.02 9.12 0.88
C GLU A 190 21.85 9.93 1.89
N VAL A 191 22.37 9.24 2.90
CA VAL A 191 23.25 9.85 3.89
C VAL A 191 24.63 9.98 3.27
N GLU A 192 25.05 11.21 2.98
CA GLU A 192 26.39 11.54 2.45
C GLU A 192 27.50 10.73 3.13
N GLU A 193 28.43 10.15 2.36
CA GLU A 193 29.57 9.37 2.87
C GLU A 193 30.47 10.17 3.82
N SER A 194 30.45 11.51 3.69
CA SER A 194 31.16 12.45 4.58
C SER A 194 30.60 12.48 6.00
N LYS A 195 29.36 12.03 6.21
CA LYS A 195 28.74 11.92 7.54
C LYS A 195 29.21 10.65 8.24
N ALA A 196 29.29 10.70 9.57
CA ALA A 196 29.77 9.56 10.37
C ALA A 196 28.98 8.28 10.08
N LEU A 197 29.67 7.13 9.99
CA LEU A 197 29.09 5.78 9.89
C LEU A 197 27.93 5.53 10.86
N LEU A 198 28.01 6.16 12.03
CA LEU A 198 27.00 6.07 13.07
C LEU A 198 25.66 6.72 12.66
N THR A 199 25.68 7.77 11.84
CA THR A 199 24.47 8.39 11.27
C THR A 199 23.80 7.45 10.27
N GLN A 200 24.58 6.80 9.41
CA GLN A 200 24.06 5.78 8.47
C GLN A 200 23.39 4.64 9.23
N TYR A 201 24.07 4.12 10.26
CA TYR A 201 23.52 3.10 11.15
C TYR A 201 22.19 3.51 11.80
N TYR A 202 22.11 4.72 12.37
CA TYR A 202 20.85 5.19 12.97
C TYR A 202 19.75 5.39 11.95
N TRP A 203 20.08 5.86 10.75
CA TRP A 203 19.12 6.03 9.67
C TRP A 203 18.52 4.69 9.22
N GLU A 204 19.34 3.65 9.06
CA GLU A 204 18.85 2.30 8.73
C GLU A 204 17.94 1.74 9.83
N ILE A 205 18.32 1.89 11.11
CA ILE A 205 17.47 1.45 12.23
C ILE A 205 16.16 2.24 12.26
N PHE A 206 16.20 3.53 11.96
CA PHE A 206 14.99 4.34 11.82
C PHE A 206 14.08 3.84 10.71
N GLN A 207 14.65 3.48 9.55
CA GLN A 207 13.86 2.92 8.45
C GLN A 207 13.21 1.59 8.85
N ILE A 208 13.95 0.67 9.49
CA ILE A 208 13.40 -0.61 9.98
C ILE A 208 12.30 -0.38 11.03
N ALA A 209 12.55 0.50 12.01
CA ALA A 209 11.56 0.85 13.02
C ALA A 209 10.31 1.50 12.41
N CYS A 210 10.48 2.36 11.41
CA CYS A 210 9.39 2.97 10.67
C CYS A 210 8.52 1.91 9.98
N LEU A 211 9.13 0.95 9.28
CA LEU A 211 8.41 -0.15 8.64
C LEU A 211 7.58 -0.96 9.64
N ASP A 212 8.16 -1.32 10.79
CA ASP A 212 7.46 -2.06 11.84
C ASP A 212 6.28 -1.29 12.42
N VAL A 213 6.50 -0.02 12.78
CA VAL A 213 5.48 0.84 13.40
C VAL A 213 4.35 1.17 12.43
N VAL A 214 4.67 1.48 11.17
CA VAL A 214 3.65 1.77 10.15
C VAL A 214 2.83 0.52 9.83
N ARG A 215 3.45 -0.67 9.80
CA ARG A 215 2.75 -1.93 9.60
C ARG A 215 1.75 -2.19 10.73
N GLU A 216 2.14 -2.01 11.98
CA GLU A 216 1.24 -2.16 13.13
C GLU A 216 0.13 -1.10 13.13
N TRP A 217 0.47 0.17 12.86
CA TRP A 217 -0.51 1.25 12.72
C TRP A 217 -1.55 0.92 11.64
N LEU A 218 -1.11 0.36 10.51
CA LEU A 218 -1.98 -0.03 9.41
C LEU A 218 -2.90 -1.20 9.82
N ARG A 219 -2.40 -2.18 10.57
CA ARG A 219 -3.22 -3.27 11.13
C ARG A 219 -4.36 -2.72 11.96
N GLU A 220 -4.06 -1.81 12.89
CA GLU A 220 -5.07 -1.19 13.74
C GLU A 220 -6.03 -0.29 12.95
N TYR A 221 -5.53 0.45 11.97
CA TYR A 221 -6.35 1.27 11.08
C TYR A 221 -7.39 0.42 10.37
N LEU A 222 -6.98 -0.69 9.76
CA LEU A 222 -7.88 -1.62 9.08
C LEU A 222 -8.87 -2.26 10.06
N GLN A 223 -8.42 -2.64 11.26
CA GLN A 223 -9.33 -3.17 12.28
C GLN A 223 -10.41 -2.17 12.67
N ARG A 224 -10.04 -0.90 12.93
CA ARG A 224 -10.98 0.18 13.25
C ARG A 224 -11.94 0.45 12.10
N LYS A 225 -11.42 0.51 10.87
CA LYS A 225 -12.21 0.74 9.64
C LYS A 225 -13.32 -0.28 9.47
N HIS A 226 -13.07 -1.53 9.83
CA HIS A 226 -14.04 -2.63 9.70
C HIS A 226 -14.87 -2.89 10.96
N SER A 227 -14.58 -2.20 12.07
CA SER A 227 -15.26 -2.39 13.36
C SER A 227 -16.33 -1.33 13.68
N VAL A 228 -16.87 -0.65 12.66
CA VAL A 228 -17.81 0.49 12.85
C VAL A 228 -19.10 0.04 13.54
N TYR A 229 -19.68 -1.08 13.11
CA TYR A 229 -20.95 -1.58 13.64
C TYR A 229 -20.78 -2.78 14.58
N GLU A 230 -19.88 -3.69 14.22
CA GLU A 230 -19.57 -4.88 15.00
C GLU A 230 -18.06 -5.05 15.03
N LYS A 231 -17.53 -5.58 16.15
CA LYS A 231 -16.10 -5.85 16.26
C LYS A 231 -15.65 -6.81 15.14
N ARG A 232 -14.58 -6.42 14.46
CA ARG A 232 -13.81 -7.26 13.54
C ARG A 232 -12.36 -7.33 14.00
N PHE A 233 -11.66 -8.35 13.53
CA PHE A 233 -10.26 -8.59 13.84
C PHE A 233 -9.43 -8.45 12.57
N CYS A 234 -8.32 -7.74 12.67
CA CYS A 234 -7.30 -7.69 11.62
C CYS A 234 -6.17 -8.64 12.00
N SER A 235 -5.81 -9.56 11.10
CA SER A 235 -4.71 -10.50 11.31
C SER A 235 -3.37 -9.78 11.48
N PRO A 236 -2.32 -10.44 12.00
CA PRO A 236 -0.95 -10.02 11.73
C PRO A 236 -0.69 -9.96 10.22
N ALA A 237 0.38 -9.26 9.84
CA ALA A 237 0.81 -9.18 8.45
C ALA A 237 1.36 -10.53 8.00
N PHE A 238 0.73 -11.15 7.02
CA PHE A 238 1.30 -12.27 6.28
C PHE A 238 2.20 -11.71 5.19
N GLY A 239 3.43 -12.20 5.07
CA GLY A 239 4.39 -11.66 4.11
C GLY A 239 5.40 -12.69 3.66
N ALA A 240 6.04 -12.40 2.54
CA ALA A 240 7.07 -13.25 1.96
C ALA A 240 8.19 -13.51 3.00
N GLY A 241 8.60 -14.77 3.15
CA GLY A 241 9.59 -15.16 4.15
C GLY A 241 9.00 -15.57 5.51
N PHE A 242 7.69 -15.46 5.71
CA PHE A 242 6.98 -15.83 6.94
C PHE A 242 5.73 -16.66 6.61
N TYR A 243 5.15 -17.34 7.60
CA TYR A 243 3.87 -18.07 7.47
C TYR A 243 3.79 -19.10 6.32
N GLY A 244 4.93 -19.63 5.90
CA GLY A 244 5.01 -20.55 4.76
C GLY A 244 4.95 -19.88 3.39
N MET A 245 5.11 -18.56 3.31
CA MET A 245 5.19 -17.81 2.05
C MET A 245 6.63 -17.77 1.51
N GLU A 246 6.80 -18.02 0.20
CA GLU A 246 8.07 -17.83 -0.49
C GLU A 246 8.42 -16.34 -0.66
N LEU A 247 9.71 -16.01 -0.76
CA LEU A 247 10.18 -14.65 -1.04
C LEU A 247 9.68 -14.10 -2.39
N SER A 248 9.50 -14.99 -3.37
CA SER A 248 8.94 -14.69 -4.70
C SER A 248 7.51 -14.12 -4.64
N ALA A 249 6.79 -14.32 -3.53
CA ALA A 249 5.45 -13.76 -3.35
C ALA A 249 5.46 -12.22 -3.33
N SER A 250 6.55 -11.59 -2.89
CA SER A 250 6.67 -10.13 -2.91
C SER A 250 6.57 -9.56 -4.31
N GLU A 251 7.28 -10.14 -5.28
CA GLU A 251 7.21 -9.72 -6.70
C GLU A 251 5.77 -9.75 -7.22
N LYS A 252 5.08 -10.87 -6.99
CA LYS A 252 3.69 -11.06 -7.41
C LYS A 252 2.75 -10.05 -6.76
N MET A 253 2.90 -9.79 -5.47
CA MET A 253 2.10 -8.79 -4.76
C MET A 253 2.31 -7.38 -5.34
N LEU A 254 3.56 -6.99 -5.59
CA LEU A 254 3.87 -5.68 -6.16
C LEU A 254 3.32 -5.51 -7.57
N GLN A 255 3.40 -6.54 -8.41
CA GLN A 255 2.82 -6.56 -9.76
C GLN A 255 1.29 -6.46 -9.72
N LEU A 256 0.62 -7.24 -8.86
CA LEU A 256 -0.85 -7.21 -8.71
C LEU A 256 -1.36 -5.84 -8.28
N MET A 257 -0.60 -5.15 -7.44
CA MET A 257 -0.95 -3.84 -6.89
C MET A 257 -0.56 -2.67 -7.79
N ASP A 258 0.30 -2.89 -8.79
CA ASP A 258 0.95 -1.82 -9.54
C ASP A 258 1.64 -0.84 -8.56
N ALA A 259 2.55 -1.39 -7.75
CA ALA A 259 3.19 -0.70 -6.64
C ALA A 259 4.15 0.43 -7.05
N GLU A 260 4.49 0.54 -8.34
CA GLU A 260 5.29 1.66 -8.87
C GLU A 260 4.60 3.01 -8.60
N LYS A 261 3.27 3.04 -8.45
CA LYS A 261 2.49 4.22 -8.02
C LYS A 261 2.95 4.84 -6.71
N ILE A 262 3.57 4.05 -5.84
CA ILE A 262 4.13 4.51 -4.55
C ILE A 262 5.66 4.42 -4.52
N GLY A 263 6.30 4.30 -5.68
CA GLY A 263 7.75 4.22 -5.80
C GLY A 263 8.35 2.87 -5.40
N VAL A 264 7.54 1.81 -5.26
CA VAL A 264 8.05 0.48 -4.92
C VAL A 264 8.06 -0.41 -6.16
N SER A 265 9.22 -0.99 -6.48
CA SER A 265 9.41 -1.90 -7.60
C SER A 265 10.16 -3.16 -7.18
N TRP A 266 10.21 -4.15 -8.08
CA TRP A 266 11.01 -5.37 -7.92
C TRP A 266 12.16 -5.35 -8.93
N ASP A 267 13.38 -5.52 -8.45
CA ASP A 267 14.58 -5.54 -9.29
C ASP A 267 15.60 -6.57 -8.77
N GLY A 268 15.96 -7.53 -9.62
CA GLY A 268 17.02 -8.50 -9.32
C GLY A 268 16.78 -9.36 -8.07
N GLY A 269 15.52 -9.72 -7.78
CA GLY A 269 15.17 -10.57 -6.64
C GLY A 269 14.98 -9.82 -5.30
N LYS A 270 14.94 -8.49 -5.32
CA LYS A 270 14.70 -7.64 -4.15
C LYS A 270 13.77 -6.47 -4.48
N MET A 271 13.16 -5.92 -3.43
CA MET A 271 12.38 -4.69 -3.56
C MET A 271 13.29 -3.47 -3.65
N LYS A 272 12.85 -2.45 -4.41
CA LYS A 272 13.44 -1.12 -4.47
C LYS A 272 12.37 -0.07 -4.13
N PRO A 273 12.61 0.85 -3.17
CA PRO A 273 13.78 0.92 -2.27
C PRO A 273 13.98 -0.33 -1.43
N GLN A 274 15.21 -0.57 -0.95
CA GLN A 274 15.53 -1.77 -0.18
C GLN A 274 14.71 -1.86 1.12
N MET A 275 14.43 -0.71 1.75
CA MET A 275 13.58 -0.60 2.93
C MET A 275 12.09 -0.53 2.54
N SER A 276 11.63 -1.54 1.79
CA SER A 276 10.23 -1.71 1.39
C SER A 276 9.63 -2.96 2.03
N VAL A 277 8.31 -2.97 2.18
CA VAL A 277 7.54 -4.12 2.64
C VAL A 277 6.31 -4.31 1.79
N ALA A 278 5.96 -5.57 1.54
CA ALA A 278 4.70 -5.98 0.94
C ALA A 278 4.13 -7.17 1.71
N GLY A 279 2.81 -7.26 1.80
CA GLY A 279 2.15 -8.33 2.53
C GLY A 279 0.64 -8.30 2.43
N VAL A 280 0.02 -9.10 3.29
CA VAL A 280 -1.41 -9.37 3.33
C VAL A 280 -1.96 -9.21 4.74
N TYR A 281 -3.06 -8.50 4.86
CA TYR A 281 -3.92 -8.48 6.04
C TYR A 281 -5.25 -9.15 5.76
N LEU A 282 -5.79 -9.88 6.74
CA LEU A 282 -7.13 -10.46 6.67
C LEU A 282 -8.04 -9.84 7.72
N ILE A 283 -9.25 -9.48 7.31
CA ILE A 283 -10.32 -9.00 8.16
C ILE A 283 -11.32 -10.12 8.41
N SER A 284 -11.66 -10.32 9.67
CA SER A 284 -12.41 -11.48 10.10
C SER A 284 -13.33 -11.22 11.28
N ARG A 285 -14.34 -12.07 11.44
CA ARG A 285 -15.32 -12.01 12.55
C ARG A 285 -14.73 -12.44 13.89
N LYS A 286 -13.69 -13.26 13.87
CA LYS A 286 -12.95 -13.77 15.03
C LYS A 286 -11.46 -13.68 14.77
N ASP A 287 -10.67 -13.65 15.82
CA ASP A 287 -9.22 -13.77 15.69
C ASP A 287 -8.85 -15.12 15.04
N ILE A 288 -8.37 -15.05 13.79
CA ILE A 288 -8.08 -16.23 12.97
C ILE A 288 -6.87 -17.04 13.43
N LEU A 289 -6.01 -16.49 14.29
CA LEU A 289 -4.84 -17.19 14.83
C LEU A 289 -5.05 -17.69 16.27
N SER A 290 -6.23 -17.48 16.85
CA SER A 290 -6.54 -17.91 18.22
C SER A 290 -6.33 -19.42 18.42
N ASP A 291 -6.63 -20.23 17.40
CA ASP A 291 -6.46 -21.69 17.39
C ASP A 291 -5.08 -22.15 16.85
N CYS A 292 -4.26 -21.24 16.31
CA CYS A 292 -2.86 -21.51 15.94
C CYS A 292 -1.89 -20.56 16.65
N ARG A 293 -1.74 -20.71 17.98
CA ARG A 293 -0.83 -19.86 18.76
C ARG A 293 0.62 -19.95 18.31
N ASP A 294 1.07 -21.13 17.87
CA ASP A 294 2.42 -21.32 17.33
C ASP A 294 2.68 -20.46 16.08
N CYS A 295 1.63 -20.13 15.34
CA CYS A 295 1.72 -19.31 14.14
C CYS A 295 1.86 -17.82 14.46
N ALA A 296 1.47 -17.34 15.65
CA ALA A 296 1.39 -15.90 15.96
C ALA A 296 2.72 -15.16 15.79
N ASN A 297 3.84 -15.86 15.98
CA ASN A 297 5.20 -15.35 15.81
C ASN A 297 5.98 -16.15 14.75
N CYS A 298 5.29 -16.63 13.71
CA CYS A 298 5.88 -17.55 12.74
C CYS A 298 7.02 -16.88 11.96
N ILE A 299 8.22 -17.46 12.05
CA ILE A 299 9.39 -17.15 11.19
C ILE A 299 9.62 -18.21 10.10
N GLY A 300 8.69 -19.16 9.96
CA GLY A 300 8.80 -20.29 9.05
C GLY A 300 8.47 -19.91 7.60
N GLN A 301 9.38 -20.26 6.68
CA GLN A 301 9.14 -20.23 5.23
C GLN A 301 8.49 -21.52 4.75
N GLN A 302 8.24 -21.72 3.45
CA GLN A 302 7.51 -22.90 2.96
C GLN A 302 8.07 -24.23 3.50
N THR A 303 9.39 -24.42 3.48
CA THR A 303 10.06 -25.62 4.02
C THR A 303 9.97 -25.70 5.55
N GLY A 304 10.24 -24.59 6.25
CA GLY A 304 10.19 -24.54 7.71
C GLY A 304 8.77 -24.67 8.27
N CYS A 305 7.77 -24.14 7.58
CA CYS A 305 6.37 -24.20 7.98
C CYS A 305 5.82 -25.63 7.84
N VAL A 306 6.19 -26.36 6.78
CA VAL A 306 5.88 -27.80 6.65
C VAL A 306 6.45 -28.58 7.84
N PHE A 307 7.64 -28.23 8.32
CA PHE A 307 8.19 -28.84 9.53
C PHE A 307 7.39 -28.48 10.79
N CYS A 308 6.96 -27.22 10.96
CA CYS A 308 6.03 -26.83 12.02
C CYS A 308 4.70 -27.61 11.93
N CYS A 309 4.20 -27.92 10.72
CA CYS A 309 3.01 -28.73 10.50
C CYS A 309 3.20 -30.20 10.90
N ASN A 310 4.41 -30.73 10.78
CA ASN A 310 4.77 -32.11 11.15
C ASN A 310 5.06 -32.30 12.64
N ASN A 311 4.89 -31.27 13.47
CA ASN A 311 5.09 -31.36 14.90
C ASN A 311 3.73 -31.44 15.62
N PRO A 312 3.16 -32.64 15.85
CA PRO A 312 1.84 -32.82 16.46
C PRO A 312 1.80 -32.52 17.97
N LYS A 313 2.69 -31.66 18.49
CA LYS A 313 2.82 -31.42 19.93
C LYS A 313 3.16 -29.96 20.26
N LYS A 314 2.16 -29.19 20.64
CA LYS A 314 1.84 -28.92 22.06
C LYS A 314 0.45 -28.32 22.21
#